data_AF-A0A7W0W9V4-F1
#
_entry.id   AF-A0A7W0W9V4-F1
#
_cell.length_a   1.000
_cell.length_b   1.000
_cell.length_c   1.000
_cell.angle_alpha   90.00
_cell.angle_beta   90.00
_cell.angle_gamma   90.00
#
_symmetry.space_group_name_H-M   'P 1'
#
loop_
_entity.id
_entity.type
_entity.pdbx_description
1 polymer ?
#
loop_
_entity_poly.entity_id
_entity_poly.type
_entity_poly.pdbx_seq_one_letter_code
_entity_poly.pdbx_strand_id
1 'polypeptide(L)'
;MSRRKVRLFFCLLFVAIVVVHKSHRSPVLVAAAPLVLDQAAPPRLRSYIVAGAPMIKRWPSATDVFYRAGRPYPTALPKPYVDPAFELEMLRLRPTLLASAERHNRQAVTGLRDDEFAVLLAAQLYFEYNSTLATRSKLGRVVTPVYQEAQGVANAIGMGNFSVWPANLRPSVAASLLRAEMPYINALDRPAIRRIPLKIHGSRLQPLLAERGPNWQPSDSAVAAEIDQPNLAVEYLAANFEVASYRAQFDWAPISWMTFAAWHNQGVVSPAHIASNGQLAQVLATIETYIPAAMHLVNVPSPPAFTGVPLEQ
;
A
#
# COMPACT_ATOMS: atom_id res chain seq x y z
N MET A 1 7.04 -18.52 -5.60
CA MET A 1 7.22 -19.24 -4.31
C MET A 1 7.01 -20.73 -4.52
N SER A 2 7.86 -21.62 -3.99
CA SER A 2 7.67 -23.07 -4.22
C SER A 2 6.47 -23.60 -3.42
N ARG A 3 5.74 -24.57 -3.98
CA ARG A 3 4.56 -25.19 -3.32
C ARG A 3 4.88 -25.76 -1.92
N ARG A 4 6.15 -26.13 -1.66
CA ARG A 4 6.61 -26.60 -0.35
C ARG A 4 6.66 -25.50 0.70
N LYS A 5 7.16 -24.30 0.36
CA LYS A 5 7.22 -23.14 1.29
C LYS A 5 5.81 -22.65 1.67
N VAL A 6 4.88 -22.64 0.72
CA VAL A 6 3.47 -22.30 0.95
C VAL A 6 2.83 -23.24 1.97
N ARG A 7 2.98 -24.56 1.78
CA ARG A 7 2.40 -25.56 2.69
C ARG A 7 2.97 -25.46 4.11
N LEU A 8 4.28 -25.25 4.23
CA LEU A 8 4.94 -25.12 5.54
C LEU A 8 4.47 -23.85 6.29
N PHE A 9 4.29 -22.72 5.58
CA PHE A 9 3.72 -21.51 6.16
C PHE A 9 2.30 -21.74 6.69
N PHE A 10 1.42 -22.37 5.91
CA PHE A 10 0.06 -22.67 6.39
C PHE A 10 0.04 -23.68 7.54
N CYS A 11 0.96 -24.64 7.59
CA CYS A 11 1.10 -25.53 8.75
C CYS A 11 1.53 -24.77 10.01
N LEU A 12 2.50 -23.85 9.90
CA LEU A 12 2.97 -23.04 11.03
C LEU A 12 1.90 -22.03 11.49
N LEU A 13 1.20 -21.40 10.55
CA LEU A 13 0.08 -20.50 10.85
C LEU A 13 -1.06 -21.26 11.53
N PHE A 14 -1.37 -22.48 11.08
CA PHE A 14 -2.38 -23.33 11.72
C PHE A 14 -1.98 -23.71 13.15
N VAL A 15 -0.70 -24.04 13.38
CA VAL A 15 -0.17 -24.32 14.73
C VAL A 15 -0.23 -23.07 15.61
N ALA A 16 0.17 -21.90 15.11
CA ALA A 16 0.10 -20.64 15.85
C ALA A 16 -1.34 -20.29 16.25
N ILE A 17 -2.28 -20.42 15.32
CA ILE A 17 -3.72 -20.24 15.58
C ILE A 17 -4.18 -21.24 16.64
N VAL A 18 -3.88 -22.53 16.52
CA VAL A 18 -4.27 -23.57 17.49
C VAL A 18 -3.66 -23.34 18.89
N VAL A 19 -2.42 -22.83 18.98
CA VAL A 19 -1.75 -22.53 20.25
C VAL A 19 -2.37 -21.31 20.93
N VAL A 20 -2.62 -20.22 20.20
CA VAL A 20 -3.37 -19.06 20.71
C VAL A 20 -4.79 -19.46 21.14
N HIS A 21 -5.38 -20.41 20.42
CA HIS A 21 -6.74 -20.91 20.65
C HIS A 21 -6.88 -21.89 21.82
N LYS A 22 -5.83 -22.64 22.18
CA LYS A 22 -5.87 -23.48 23.40
C LYS A 22 -6.03 -22.66 24.68
N SER A 23 -5.74 -21.36 24.63
CA SER A 23 -5.93 -20.40 25.73
C SER A 23 -7.39 -19.92 25.85
N HIS A 24 -8.21 -20.05 24.81
CA HIS A 24 -9.62 -19.63 24.79
C HIS A 24 -10.50 -20.69 24.11
N ARG A 25 -11.25 -21.46 24.92
CA ARG A 25 -12.08 -22.59 24.49
C ARG A 25 -13.13 -22.19 23.42
N SER A 26 -12.96 -22.59 22.14
CA SER A 26 -14.03 -22.96 21.17
C SER A 26 -13.50 -23.15 19.74
N PRO A 27 -13.28 -24.36 19.18
CA PRO A 27 -12.55 -24.58 17.92
C PRO A 27 -13.09 -23.78 16.73
N VAL A 28 -12.23 -22.99 16.06
CA VAL A 28 -12.55 -22.30 14.80
C VAL A 28 -11.60 -22.77 13.72
N LEU A 29 -12.15 -23.44 12.70
CA LEU A 29 -11.43 -23.78 11.47
C LEU A 29 -11.35 -22.51 10.61
N VAL A 30 -10.22 -21.79 10.68
CA VAL A 30 -9.95 -20.69 9.75
C VAL A 30 -9.47 -21.30 8.44
N ALA A 31 -10.39 -21.47 7.50
CA ALA A 31 -10.05 -21.71 6.10
C ALA A 31 -9.39 -20.43 5.55
N ALA A 32 -8.07 -20.31 5.74
CA ALA A 32 -7.28 -19.29 5.07
C ALA A 32 -7.21 -19.67 3.58
N ALA A 33 -8.18 -19.17 2.80
CA ALA A 33 -8.10 -19.23 1.36
C ALA A 33 -6.81 -18.51 0.93
N PRO A 34 -5.93 -19.15 0.12
CA PRO A 34 -4.81 -18.45 -0.46
C PRO A 34 -5.39 -17.42 -1.44
N LEU A 35 -5.34 -16.14 -1.11
CA LEU A 35 -5.40 -15.09 -2.13
C LEU A 35 -4.01 -14.99 -2.78
N VAL A 36 -3.62 -16.10 -3.41
CA VAL A 36 -2.67 -16.15 -4.51
C VAL A 36 -3.53 -16.43 -5.73
N LEU A 37 -3.92 -15.35 -6.42
CA LEU A 37 -4.35 -15.45 -7.80
C LEU A 37 -3.26 -14.79 -8.64
N ASP A 38 -2.87 -15.52 -9.68
CA ASP A 38 -1.85 -15.19 -10.66
C ASP A 38 -1.79 -13.70 -11.01
N GLN A 39 -0.57 -13.18 -11.08
CA GLN A 39 -0.26 -11.99 -11.88
C GLN A 39 -0.45 -12.37 -13.36
N ALA A 40 -1.70 -12.47 -13.80
CA ALA A 40 -2.02 -12.57 -15.22
C ALA A 40 -1.61 -11.26 -15.89
N ALA A 41 -0.96 -11.37 -17.05
CA ALA A 41 -0.36 -10.28 -17.80
C ALA A 41 -1.28 -9.05 -17.92
N PRO A 42 -0.72 -7.83 -17.88
CA PRO A 42 -1.50 -6.61 -18.08
C PRO A 42 -2.21 -6.64 -19.45
N PRO A 43 -3.49 -6.24 -19.55
CA PRO A 43 -4.21 -6.23 -20.81
C PRO A 43 -3.72 -5.12 -21.73
N ARG A 44 -3.87 -5.37 -23.03
CA ARG A 44 -3.47 -4.53 -24.16
C ARG A 44 -4.12 -3.14 -24.10
N LEU A 45 -3.30 -2.10 -24.23
CA LEU A 45 -3.76 -0.75 -24.57
C LEU A 45 -2.97 -0.24 -25.79
N ARG A 46 -3.68 0.27 -26.79
CA ARG A 46 -3.09 1.00 -27.91
C ARG A 46 -2.70 2.39 -27.43
N SER A 47 -1.42 2.73 -27.57
CA SER A 47 -0.86 4.04 -27.26
C SER A 47 -1.08 5.01 -28.41
N TYR A 48 -1.47 6.24 -28.08
CA TYR A 48 -1.38 7.40 -28.98
C TYR A 48 -0.74 8.56 -28.20
N ILE A 49 0.16 9.28 -28.85
CA ILE A 49 0.78 10.50 -28.32
C ILE A 49 -0.20 11.65 -28.56
N VAL A 50 -0.58 12.39 -27.51
CA VAL A 50 -1.36 13.63 -27.63
C VAL A 50 -0.78 14.68 -26.67
N ALA A 51 -0.42 15.85 -27.21
CA ALA A 51 -0.06 17.01 -26.39
C ALA A 51 -1.33 17.61 -25.75
N GLY A 52 -1.31 17.90 -24.45
CA GLY A 52 -2.44 18.49 -23.72
C GLY A 52 -3.28 17.52 -22.87
N ALA A 53 -2.65 16.56 -22.18
CA ALA A 53 -3.34 15.64 -21.28
C ALA A 53 -4.18 16.40 -20.22
N PRO A 54 -5.44 16.00 -19.97
CA PRO A 54 -6.36 16.78 -19.15
C PRO A 54 -5.96 16.83 -17.66
N MET A 55 -6.17 18.00 -17.08
CA MET A 55 -5.99 18.32 -15.66
C MET A 55 -6.95 17.50 -14.77
N ILE A 56 -6.44 17.06 -13.62
CA ILE A 56 -7.11 16.16 -12.65
C ILE A 56 -8.30 16.87 -12.00
N LYS A 57 -9.48 16.24 -11.98
CA LYS A 57 -10.60 16.68 -11.13
C LYS A 57 -10.31 16.31 -9.68
N ARG A 58 -10.41 17.28 -8.76
CA ARG A 58 -10.03 17.20 -7.33
C ARG A 58 -10.83 16.14 -6.55
N TRP A 59 -10.51 14.85 -6.70
CA TRP A 59 -11.19 13.70 -6.07
C TRP A 59 -12.49 13.27 -6.75
N PRO A 60 -12.45 12.58 -7.91
CA PRO A 60 -13.64 11.92 -8.43
C PRO A 60 -14.08 10.79 -7.49
N SER A 61 -15.40 10.60 -7.32
CA SER A 61 -15.89 9.39 -6.64
C SER A 61 -15.59 8.17 -7.51
N ALA A 62 -15.13 7.08 -6.88
CA ALA A 62 -14.89 5.83 -7.59
C ALA A 62 -16.19 5.27 -8.21
N THR A 63 -17.33 5.59 -7.60
CA THR A 63 -18.68 5.38 -8.13
C THR A 63 -18.83 5.83 -9.58
N ASP A 64 -18.35 7.03 -9.93
CA ASP A 64 -18.45 7.58 -11.28
C ASP A 64 -17.62 6.78 -12.30
N VAL A 65 -16.42 6.35 -11.91
CA VAL A 65 -15.52 5.60 -12.80
C VAL A 65 -16.11 4.24 -13.14
N PHE A 66 -16.65 3.53 -12.15
CA PHE A 66 -17.25 2.21 -12.35
C PHE A 66 -18.58 2.29 -13.10
N TYR A 67 -19.47 3.23 -12.76
CA TYR A 67 -20.75 3.36 -13.46
C TYR A 67 -20.59 3.79 -14.92
N ARG A 68 -19.66 4.70 -15.24
CA ARG A 68 -19.36 5.06 -16.64
C ARG A 68 -18.84 3.88 -17.45
N ALA A 69 -18.18 2.92 -16.80
CA ALA A 69 -17.74 1.69 -17.42
C ALA A 69 -18.85 0.62 -17.50
N GLY A 70 -20.08 0.91 -17.05
CA GLY A 70 -21.17 -0.06 -16.98
C GLY A 70 -20.89 -1.19 -15.98
N ARG A 71 -20.07 -0.94 -14.95
CA ARG A 71 -19.67 -1.92 -13.95
C ARG A 71 -20.28 -1.60 -12.59
N PRO A 72 -20.66 -2.62 -11.80
CA PRO A 72 -21.19 -2.40 -10.46
C PRO A 72 -20.10 -1.84 -9.53
N TYR A 73 -20.49 -0.93 -8.65
CA TYR A 73 -19.64 -0.41 -7.57
C TYR A 73 -20.29 -0.71 -6.21
N PRO A 74 -19.56 -1.27 -5.22
CA PRO A 74 -20.12 -1.58 -3.92
C PRO A 74 -20.56 -0.32 -3.17
N THR A 75 -21.85 -0.22 -2.83
CA THR A 75 -22.39 0.90 -2.03
C THR A 75 -22.69 0.50 -0.58
N ALA A 76 -22.91 -0.80 -0.32
CA ALA A 76 -23.14 -1.34 1.02
C ALA A 76 -21.81 -1.74 1.67
N LEU A 77 -21.08 -0.76 2.21
CA LEU A 77 -19.82 -1.00 2.90
C LEU A 77 -20.02 -1.08 4.42
N PRO A 78 -19.26 -1.94 5.13
CA PRO A 78 -19.21 -1.89 6.57
C PRO A 78 -18.67 -0.52 7.02
N LYS A 79 -19.14 -0.04 8.18
CA LYS A 79 -18.61 1.20 8.76
C LYS A 79 -17.09 1.03 8.98
N PRO A 80 -16.27 2.04 8.63
CA PRO A 80 -14.85 1.99 8.90
C PRO A 80 -14.62 1.81 10.40
N TYR A 81 -13.63 1.00 10.74
CA TYR A 81 -13.17 0.84 12.11
C TYR A 81 -11.75 1.34 12.17
N VAL A 82 -11.47 2.23 13.12
CA VAL A 82 -10.13 2.69 13.41
C VAL A 82 -9.76 2.17 14.80
N ASP A 83 -8.74 1.33 14.85
CA ASP A 83 -8.18 0.84 16.10
C ASP A 83 -7.52 2.01 16.86
N PRO A 84 -7.90 2.30 18.11
CA PRO A 84 -7.31 3.39 18.89
C PRO A 84 -5.80 3.29 19.06
N ALA A 85 -5.24 2.09 19.17
CA ALA A 85 -3.79 1.91 19.29
C ALA A 85 -3.08 2.28 17.98
N PHE A 86 -3.69 1.95 16.85
CA PHE A 86 -3.18 2.33 15.54
C PHE A 86 -3.36 3.82 15.27
N GLU A 87 -4.44 4.43 15.73
CA GLU A 87 -4.64 5.88 15.63
C GLU A 87 -3.51 6.66 16.31
N LEU A 88 -3.08 6.21 17.50
CA LEU A 88 -1.93 6.79 18.18
C LEU A 88 -0.64 6.63 17.37
N GLU A 89 -0.45 5.50 16.69
CA GLU A 89 0.70 5.29 15.82
C GLU A 89 0.66 6.19 14.58
N MET A 90 -0.51 6.32 13.94
CA MET A 90 -0.73 7.24 12.82
C MET A 90 -0.45 8.69 13.22
N LEU A 91 -0.84 9.11 14.43
CA LEU A 91 -0.50 10.43 14.99
C LEU A 91 1.02 10.63 15.14
N ARG A 92 1.75 9.59 15.59
CA ARG A 92 3.23 9.64 15.67
C ARG A 92 3.89 9.67 14.29
N LEU A 93 3.30 8.98 13.31
CA LEU A 93 3.78 8.92 11.94
C LEU A 93 3.42 10.16 11.11
N ARG A 94 2.54 11.03 11.59
CA ARG A 94 2.09 12.23 10.86
C ARG A 94 3.24 13.10 10.34
N PRO A 95 4.31 13.43 11.10
CA PRO A 95 5.42 14.21 10.57
C PRO A 95 6.12 13.49 9.41
N THR A 96 6.29 12.17 9.52
CA THR A 96 6.87 11.34 8.46
C THR A 96 5.98 11.31 7.23
N LEU A 97 4.66 11.14 7.39
CA LEU A 97 3.69 11.17 6.29
C LEU A 97 3.77 12.47 5.48
N LEU A 98 3.78 13.62 6.17
CA LEU A 98 3.89 14.93 5.55
C LEU A 98 5.23 15.11 4.83
N ALA A 99 6.34 14.77 5.51
CA ALA A 99 7.67 14.94 4.93
C ALA A 99 7.91 14.00 3.73
N SER A 100 7.42 12.76 3.80
CA SER A 100 7.47 11.80 2.69
C SER A 100 6.59 12.27 1.52
N ALA A 101 5.43 12.85 1.80
CA ALA A 101 4.58 13.41 0.76
C ALA A 101 5.26 14.56 0.02
N GLU A 102 5.86 15.52 0.73
CA GLU A 102 6.62 16.62 0.13
C GLU A 102 7.75 16.13 -0.80
N ARG A 103 8.46 15.06 -0.39
CA ARG A 103 9.57 14.51 -1.18
C ARG A 103 9.11 13.77 -2.44
N HIS A 104 8.02 13.01 -2.34
CA HIS A 104 7.62 12.04 -3.37
C HIS A 104 6.45 12.50 -4.24
N ASN A 105 5.72 13.53 -3.84
CA ASN A 105 4.60 14.04 -4.60
C ASN A 105 5.08 14.79 -5.84
N ARG A 106 4.86 14.19 -7.00
CA ARG A 106 5.12 14.82 -8.31
C ARG A 106 3.98 15.76 -8.64
N GLN A 107 3.85 16.91 -7.95
CA GLN A 107 2.71 17.84 -8.07
C GLN A 107 2.34 18.21 -9.50
N ALA A 108 3.33 18.41 -10.38
CA ALA A 108 3.10 18.71 -11.80
C ALA A 108 2.41 17.58 -12.58
N VAL A 109 2.48 16.35 -12.07
CA VAL A 109 1.85 15.15 -12.64
C VAL A 109 0.56 14.80 -11.88
N THR A 110 0.59 14.87 -10.55
CA THR A 110 -0.51 14.45 -9.68
C THR A 110 -1.58 15.52 -9.49
N GLY A 111 -1.25 16.80 -9.69
CA GLY A 111 -2.14 17.94 -9.41
C GLY A 111 -2.57 18.07 -7.95
N LEU A 112 -1.99 17.26 -7.05
CA LEU A 112 -2.29 17.25 -5.62
C LEU A 112 -1.28 18.12 -4.89
N ARG A 113 -1.74 18.83 -3.86
CA ARG A 113 -0.84 19.40 -2.85
C ARG A 113 -0.23 18.29 -1.99
N ASP A 114 0.85 18.59 -1.28
CA ASP A 114 1.56 17.59 -0.46
C ASP A 114 0.72 17.09 0.72
N ASP A 115 -0.12 17.95 1.32
CA ASP A 115 -1.11 17.54 2.32
C ASP A 115 -2.14 16.57 1.72
N GLU A 116 -2.63 16.83 0.51
CA GLU A 116 -3.55 15.93 -0.19
C GLU A 116 -2.90 14.59 -0.53
N PHE A 117 -1.63 14.59 -0.92
CA PHE A 117 -0.87 13.37 -1.15
C PHE A 117 -0.62 12.61 0.16
N ALA A 118 -0.33 13.30 1.27
CA ALA A 118 -0.20 12.69 2.60
C ALA A 118 -1.51 12.04 3.06
N VAL A 119 -2.67 12.63 2.74
CA VAL A 119 -3.98 12.02 3.00
C VAL A 119 -4.11 10.67 2.27
N LEU A 120 -3.60 10.54 1.04
CA LEU A 120 -3.63 9.27 0.32
C LEU A 120 -2.76 8.19 0.96
N LEU A 121 -1.55 8.57 1.39
CA LEU A 121 -0.67 7.67 2.13
C LEU A 121 -1.35 7.19 3.41
N ALA A 122 -1.93 8.11 4.19
CA ALA A 122 -2.63 7.78 5.42
C ALA A 122 -3.87 6.90 5.19
N ALA A 123 -4.69 7.21 4.19
CA ALA A 123 -5.87 6.41 3.85
C ALA A 123 -5.49 4.98 3.45
N GLN A 124 -4.39 4.82 2.71
CA GLN A 124 -3.86 3.49 2.38
C GLN A 124 -3.45 2.75 3.67
N LEU A 125 -2.70 3.38 4.58
CA LEU A 125 -2.30 2.76 5.84
C LEU A 125 -3.48 2.35 6.73
N TYR A 126 -4.51 3.20 6.84
CA TYR A 126 -5.75 2.84 7.56
C TYR A 126 -6.44 1.63 6.94
N PHE A 127 -6.52 1.59 5.61
CA PHE A 127 -7.07 0.43 4.90
C PHE A 127 -6.25 -0.84 5.13
N GLU A 128 -4.92 -0.76 5.03
CA GLU A 128 -4.02 -1.89 5.18
C GLU A 128 -4.03 -2.47 6.61
N TYR A 129 -4.07 -1.60 7.63
CA TYR A 129 -4.19 -2.02 9.03
C TYR A 129 -5.54 -2.70 9.29
N ASN A 130 -6.62 -2.04 8.87
CA ASN A 130 -7.98 -2.50 9.13
C ASN A 130 -8.49 -3.43 8.03
N SER A 131 -7.61 -4.34 7.56
CA SER A 131 -7.81 -5.35 6.51
C SER A 131 -9.26 -5.83 6.38
N THR A 132 -9.64 -6.36 5.21
CA THR A 132 -11.01 -6.85 4.95
C THR A 132 -11.55 -7.79 6.05
N LEU A 133 -10.69 -8.49 6.78
CA LEU A 133 -11.09 -9.33 7.92
C LEU A 133 -11.47 -8.50 9.16
N ALA A 134 -10.65 -7.53 9.55
CA ALA A 134 -10.86 -6.67 10.71
C ALA A 134 -12.09 -5.75 10.55
N THR A 135 -12.36 -5.31 9.32
CA THR A 135 -13.56 -4.54 8.96
C THR A 135 -14.83 -5.39 8.92
N ARG A 136 -14.74 -6.71 8.74
CA ARG A 136 -15.91 -7.60 8.61
C ARG A 136 -16.44 -8.15 9.94
N SER A 137 -15.62 -8.26 10.99
CA SER A 137 -16.09 -8.80 12.28
C SER A 137 -15.18 -8.49 13.47
N LYS A 138 -15.71 -8.61 14.69
CA LYS A 138 -14.90 -8.58 15.94
C LYS A 138 -13.82 -9.67 15.95
N LEU A 139 -14.12 -10.85 15.42
CA LEU A 139 -13.15 -11.96 15.35
C LEU A 139 -11.99 -11.64 14.40
N GLY A 140 -12.28 -10.99 13.28
CA GLY A 140 -11.23 -10.56 12.34
C GLY A 140 -10.21 -9.63 12.99
N ARG A 141 -10.66 -8.73 13.87
CA ARG A 141 -9.78 -7.81 14.62
C ARG A 141 -8.80 -8.53 15.55
N VAL A 142 -9.21 -9.68 16.12
CA VAL A 142 -8.34 -10.49 16.99
C VAL A 142 -7.29 -11.26 16.18
N VAL A 143 -7.64 -11.70 14.97
CA VAL A 143 -6.77 -12.56 14.15
C VAL A 143 -5.78 -11.74 13.31
N THR A 144 -6.14 -10.52 12.90
CA THR A 144 -5.30 -9.69 12.02
C THR A 144 -3.87 -9.47 12.55
N PRO A 145 -3.64 -9.11 13.83
CA PRO A 145 -2.28 -8.92 14.36
C PRO A 145 -1.42 -10.18 14.29
N VAL A 146 -2.00 -11.34 14.66
CA VAL A 146 -1.29 -12.64 14.64
C VAL A 146 -0.88 -13.04 13.23
N TYR A 147 -1.77 -12.78 12.26
CA TYR A 147 -1.49 -13.06 10.86
C TYR A 147 -0.34 -12.19 10.32
N GLN A 148 -0.32 -10.90 10.65
CA GLN A 148 0.73 -9.97 10.24
C GLN A 148 2.07 -10.33 10.88
N GLU A 149 2.10 -10.68 12.17
CA GLU A 149 3.31 -11.14 12.85
C GLU A 149 3.89 -12.41 12.20
N ALA A 150 3.03 -13.38 11.88
CA ALA A 150 3.45 -14.61 11.21
C ALA A 150 4.08 -14.35 9.82
N GLN A 151 3.57 -13.36 9.08
CA GLN A 151 4.18 -12.93 7.81
C GLN A 151 5.57 -12.31 8.03
N GLY A 152 5.71 -11.46 9.06
CA GLY A 152 6.98 -10.86 9.45
C GLY A 152 8.03 -11.91 9.80
N VAL A 153 7.68 -12.88 10.66
CA VAL A 153 8.57 -13.99 11.04
C VAL A 153 8.97 -14.81 9.82
N ALA A 154 8.02 -15.15 8.95
CA ALA A 154 8.31 -15.92 7.73
C ALA A 154 9.26 -15.18 6.77
N ASN A 155 9.13 -13.86 6.65
CA ASN A 155 10.05 -13.04 5.85
C ASN A 155 11.44 -12.97 6.50
N ALA A 156 11.53 -12.79 7.82
CA ALA A 156 12.80 -12.69 8.55
C ALA A 156 13.68 -13.95 8.36
N ILE A 157 13.07 -15.13 8.28
CA ILE A 157 13.77 -16.41 8.06
C ILE A 157 13.91 -16.79 6.58
N GLY A 158 13.64 -15.86 5.65
CA GLY A 158 13.78 -16.09 4.19
C GLY A 158 12.79 -17.11 3.61
N MET A 159 11.68 -17.36 4.31
CA MET A 159 10.65 -18.31 3.91
C MET A 159 9.55 -17.68 3.05
N GLY A 160 9.51 -16.36 2.92
CA GLY A 160 8.45 -15.66 2.21
C GLY A 160 8.87 -14.36 1.52
N ASN A 161 7.90 -13.84 0.77
CA ASN A 161 7.88 -12.49 0.20
C ASN A 161 6.49 -11.89 0.52
N PHE A 162 6.09 -12.05 1.77
CA PHE A 162 4.79 -11.59 2.26
C PHE A 162 4.84 -10.09 2.47
N SER A 163 3.67 -9.45 2.40
CA SER A 163 3.53 -8.04 2.75
C SER A 163 3.98 -7.81 4.18
N VAL A 164 4.75 -6.75 4.40
CA VAL A 164 5.25 -6.32 5.71
C VAL A 164 4.51 -5.07 6.15
N TRP A 165 4.06 -5.10 7.40
CA TRP A 165 3.38 -3.99 8.05
C TRP A 165 4.36 -2.82 8.30
N PRO A 166 3.94 -1.54 8.35
CA PRO A 166 2.58 -1.00 8.21
C PRO A 166 2.09 -0.77 6.78
N ALA A 167 2.98 -0.70 5.78
CA ALA A 167 2.59 -0.37 4.42
C ALA A 167 2.13 -1.57 3.58
N ASN A 168 2.10 -2.78 4.14
CA ASN A 168 1.83 -4.04 3.45
C ASN A 168 2.62 -4.20 2.14
N LEU A 169 3.83 -3.64 2.07
CA LEU A 169 4.72 -3.78 0.93
C LEU A 169 5.44 -5.13 0.97
N ARG A 170 5.55 -5.77 -0.19
CA ARG A 170 6.33 -7.00 -0.32
C ARG A 170 7.81 -6.65 -0.44
N PRO A 171 8.73 -7.44 0.17
CA PRO A 171 10.17 -7.28 0.00
C PRO A 171 10.61 -7.13 -1.47
N SER A 172 10.02 -7.89 -2.40
CA SER A 172 10.36 -7.78 -3.83
C SER A 172 9.99 -6.44 -4.45
N VAL A 173 8.90 -5.81 -3.99
CA VAL A 173 8.48 -4.47 -4.46
C VAL A 173 9.43 -3.45 -3.88
N ALA A 174 9.70 -3.50 -2.57
CA ALA A 174 10.68 -2.63 -1.93
C ALA A 174 12.08 -2.73 -2.56
N ALA A 175 12.53 -3.92 -2.94
CA ALA A 175 13.77 -4.12 -3.67
C ALA A 175 13.77 -3.43 -5.05
N SER A 176 12.63 -3.43 -5.76
CA SER A 176 12.44 -2.66 -7.01
C SER A 176 12.55 -1.15 -6.77
N LEU A 177 11.96 -0.65 -5.68
CA LEU A 177 12.03 0.76 -5.30
C LEU A 177 13.46 1.18 -4.95
N LEU A 178 14.19 0.36 -4.20
CA LEU A 178 15.61 0.57 -3.89
C LEU A 178 16.46 0.76 -5.15
N ARG A 179 16.16 -0.01 -6.21
CA ARG A 179 16.82 0.07 -7.53
C ARG A 179 16.26 1.15 -8.45
N ALA A 180 15.29 1.92 -7.97
CA ALA A 180 14.59 2.95 -8.72
C ALA A 180 13.98 2.42 -10.03
N GLU A 181 13.40 1.23 -9.95
CA GLU A 181 12.81 0.51 -11.09
C GLU A 181 11.31 0.75 -11.19
N MET A 182 10.88 1.29 -12.33
CA MET A 182 9.49 1.39 -12.73
C MET A 182 9.14 0.27 -13.73
N PRO A 183 8.35 -0.74 -13.35
CA PRO A 183 7.91 -1.76 -14.29
C PRO A 183 6.87 -1.19 -15.26
N TYR A 184 7.02 -1.53 -16.54
CA TYR A 184 6.11 -1.12 -17.62
C TYR A 184 5.94 -2.18 -18.70
N ILE A 185 4.96 -1.96 -19.59
CA ILE A 185 4.77 -2.77 -20.79
C ILE A 185 5.25 -1.97 -21.98
N ASN A 186 6.23 -2.51 -22.69
CA ASN A 186 6.81 -1.83 -23.84
C ASN A 186 5.90 -1.96 -25.08
N ALA A 187 6.30 -1.30 -26.17
CA ALA A 187 5.56 -1.31 -27.43
C ALA A 187 5.39 -2.71 -28.07
N LEU A 188 6.16 -3.71 -27.60
CA LEU A 188 6.09 -5.10 -28.04
C LEU A 188 5.22 -5.97 -27.14
N ASP A 189 4.46 -5.37 -26.22
CA ASP A 189 3.59 -6.07 -25.26
C ASP A 189 4.40 -7.00 -24.31
N ARG A 190 5.62 -6.56 -23.94
CA ARG A 190 6.49 -7.32 -23.03
C ARG A 190 6.75 -6.55 -21.73
N PRO A 191 6.80 -7.25 -20.59
CA PRO A 191 7.30 -6.68 -19.34
C PRO A 191 8.70 -6.10 -19.54
N ALA A 192 8.85 -4.85 -19.12
CA ALA A 192 10.10 -4.11 -19.19
C ALA A 192 10.25 -3.28 -17.91
N ILE A 193 11.48 -2.79 -17.69
CA ILE A 193 11.81 -1.96 -16.53
C ILE A 193 12.46 -0.69 -17.05
N ARG A 194 12.04 0.45 -16.50
CA ARG A 194 12.66 1.75 -16.73
C ARG A 194 13.20 2.27 -15.40
N ARG A 195 14.44 2.77 -15.41
CA ARG A 195 14.99 3.48 -14.25
C ARG A 195 14.43 4.90 -14.18
N ILE A 196 14.08 5.31 -12.97
CA ILE A 196 13.58 6.66 -12.63
C ILE A 196 14.48 7.28 -11.55
N PRO A 197 14.49 8.60 -11.37
CA PRO A 197 15.29 9.24 -10.31
C PRO A 197 14.57 9.15 -8.95
N LEU A 198 14.41 7.94 -8.43
CA LEU A 198 13.76 7.68 -7.13
C LEU A 198 14.80 7.62 -6.00
N LYS A 199 14.53 8.30 -4.89
CA LYS A 199 15.36 8.28 -3.68
C LYS A 199 14.51 7.96 -2.46
N ILE A 200 14.96 7.03 -1.62
CA ILE A 200 14.27 6.61 -0.39
C ILE A 200 15.04 7.18 0.79
N HIS A 201 14.48 8.20 1.46
CA HIS A 201 15.18 8.86 2.55
C HIS A 201 15.23 7.97 3.81
N GLY A 202 16.40 7.96 4.46
CA GLY A 202 16.65 7.13 5.63
C GLY A 202 16.94 5.65 5.32
N SER A 203 16.84 5.21 4.07
CA SER A 203 17.23 3.84 3.69
C SER A 203 18.72 3.62 3.94
N ARG A 204 19.03 2.48 4.57
CA ARG A 204 20.40 1.98 4.77
C ARG A 204 20.82 1.08 3.62
N LEU A 205 19.86 0.49 2.91
CA LEU A 205 20.12 -0.40 1.78
C LEU A 205 20.39 0.36 0.48
N GLN A 206 19.78 1.53 0.26
CA GLN A 206 19.94 2.27 -1.01
C GLN A 206 21.38 2.75 -1.26
N PRO A 207 22.10 3.32 -0.26
CA PRO A 207 23.52 3.67 -0.45
C PRO A 207 24.40 2.46 -0.78
N LEU A 208 24.12 1.30 -0.20
CA LEU A 208 24.88 0.07 -0.46
C LEU A 208 24.76 -0.41 -1.91
N LEU A 209 23.66 -0.12 -2.61
CA LEU A 209 23.53 -0.40 -4.05
C LEU A 209 24.52 0.43 -4.88
N ALA A 210 24.76 1.67 -4.48
CA ALA A 210 25.74 2.53 -5.14
C ALA A 210 27.18 2.06 -4.85
N GLU A 211 27.46 1.68 -3.61
CA GLU A 211 28.80 1.25 -3.16
C GLU A 211 29.21 -0.12 -3.69
N ARG A 212 28.29 -1.10 -3.68
CA ARG A 212 28.58 -2.51 -4.02
C ARG A 212 28.40 -2.83 -5.51
N GLY A 213 27.95 -1.85 -6.29
CA GLY A 213 27.78 -1.96 -7.73
C GLY A 213 26.50 -2.68 -8.17
N PRO A 214 26.25 -2.72 -9.49
CA PRO A 214 24.95 -3.04 -10.08
C PRO A 214 24.49 -4.49 -9.90
N ASN A 215 25.41 -5.39 -9.53
CA ASN A 215 25.13 -6.82 -9.35
C ASN A 215 24.76 -7.20 -7.92
N TRP A 216 25.00 -6.31 -6.95
CA TRP A 216 24.62 -6.57 -5.57
C TRP A 216 23.11 -6.39 -5.39
N GLN A 217 22.50 -7.29 -4.61
CA GLN A 217 21.09 -7.25 -4.25
C GLN A 217 20.97 -7.50 -2.75
N PRO A 218 20.17 -6.70 -2.01
CA PRO A 218 19.86 -7.02 -0.63
C PRO A 218 19.02 -8.32 -0.58
N SER A 219 19.18 -9.10 0.49
CA SER A 219 18.32 -10.26 0.71
C SER A 219 16.88 -9.81 1.03
N ASP A 220 15.89 -10.64 0.69
CA ASP A 220 14.47 -10.38 1.03
C ASP A 220 14.30 -10.13 2.54
N SER A 221 15.08 -10.80 3.39
CA SER A 221 15.07 -10.60 4.85
C SER A 221 15.62 -9.24 5.27
N ALA A 222 16.68 -8.75 4.61
CA ALA A 222 17.23 -7.43 4.89
C ALA A 222 16.28 -6.33 4.44
N VAL A 223 15.64 -6.51 3.28
CA VAL A 223 14.61 -5.60 2.79
C VAL A 223 13.40 -5.61 3.72
N ALA A 224 12.93 -6.79 4.13
CA ALA A 224 11.82 -6.94 5.08
C ALA A 224 12.10 -6.20 6.39
N ALA A 225 13.29 -6.35 6.97
CA ALA A 225 13.68 -5.67 8.20
C ALA A 225 13.79 -4.14 8.05
N GLU A 226 14.09 -3.64 6.84
CA GLU A 226 14.08 -2.20 6.57
C GLU A 226 12.65 -1.66 6.51
N ILE A 227 11.76 -2.34 5.77
CA ILE A 227 10.37 -1.89 5.57
C ILE A 227 9.42 -2.23 6.74
N ASP A 228 9.89 -2.99 7.73
CA ASP A 228 9.17 -3.22 9.00
C ASP A 228 9.27 -2.01 9.94
N GLN A 229 10.24 -1.11 9.73
CA GLN A 229 10.36 0.12 10.51
C GLN A 229 9.27 1.11 10.11
N PRO A 230 8.39 1.57 11.03
CA PRO A 230 7.21 2.36 10.66
C PRO A 230 7.49 3.59 9.81
N ASN A 231 8.54 4.35 10.14
CA ASN A 231 8.91 5.54 9.37
C ASN A 231 9.39 5.20 7.95
N LEU A 232 10.16 4.12 7.79
CA LEU A 232 10.63 3.69 6.48
C LEU A 232 9.47 3.08 5.68
N ALA A 233 8.56 2.37 6.30
CA ALA A 233 7.38 1.86 5.60
C ALA A 233 6.55 2.98 4.97
N VAL A 234 6.38 4.11 5.68
CA VAL A 234 5.74 5.33 5.13
C VAL A 234 6.54 5.88 3.94
N GLU A 235 7.86 6.01 4.08
CA GLU A 235 8.72 6.48 2.98
C GLU A 235 8.63 5.56 1.74
N TYR A 236 8.68 4.24 1.95
CA TYR A 236 8.57 3.25 0.89
C TYR A 236 7.18 3.26 0.24
N LEU A 237 6.11 3.50 1.00
CA LEU A 237 4.77 3.70 0.44
C LEU A 237 4.71 4.95 -0.44
N ALA A 238 5.29 6.06 0.02
CA ALA A 238 5.36 7.29 -0.75
C ALA A 238 6.18 7.12 -2.03
N ALA A 239 7.33 6.45 -1.94
CA ALA A 239 8.15 6.07 -3.08
C ALA A 239 7.39 5.18 -4.08
N ASN A 240 6.58 4.23 -3.58
CA ASN A 240 5.73 3.41 -4.43
C ASN A 240 4.67 4.23 -5.18
N PHE A 241 4.08 5.25 -4.55
CA PHE A 241 3.15 6.17 -5.21
C PHE A 241 3.86 7.10 -6.20
N GLU A 242 5.12 7.48 -5.95
CA GLU A 242 5.93 8.19 -6.92
C GLU A 242 6.15 7.34 -8.19
N VAL A 243 6.45 6.05 -8.04
CA VAL A 243 6.52 5.12 -9.19
C VAL A 243 5.19 5.06 -9.94
N ALA A 244 4.06 5.01 -9.24
CA ALA A 244 2.74 5.07 -9.87
C ALA A 244 2.57 6.34 -10.72
N SER A 245 3.07 7.47 -10.22
CA SER A 245 3.03 8.76 -10.94
C SER A 245 3.88 8.74 -12.20
N TYR A 246 5.10 8.21 -12.12
CA TYR A 246 5.92 7.99 -13.31
C TYR A 246 5.26 7.04 -14.30
N ARG A 247 4.63 5.97 -13.79
CA ARG A 247 4.00 4.97 -14.64
C ARG A 247 2.79 5.52 -15.35
N ALA A 248 1.93 6.25 -14.65
CA ALA A 248 0.78 6.90 -15.25
C ALA A 248 1.19 7.98 -16.25
N GLN A 249 2.23 8.77 -15.96
CA GLN A 249 2.79 9.72 -16.92
C GLN A 249 3.32 9.01 -18.18
N PHE A 250 4.02 7.88 -18.02
CA PHE A 250 4.55 7.09 -19.13
C PHE A 250 3.43 6.47 -19.98
N ASP A 251 2.39 5.93 -19.33
CA ASP A 251 1.23 5.31 -19.97
C ASP A 251 0.19 6.33 -20.47
N TRP A 252 0.40 7.63 -20.24
CA TRP A 252 -0.60 8.69 -20.48
C TRP A 252 -1.95 8.42 -19.80
N ALA A 253 -1.91 7.72 -18.66
CA ALA A 253 -3.09 7.43 -17.87
C ALA A 253 -3.41 8.63 -16.97
N PRO A 254 -4.68 9.06 -16.87
CA PRO A 254 -5.06 10.08 -15.90
C PRO A 254 -4.81 9.55 -14.48
N ILE A 255 -4.20 10.38 -13.64
CA ILE A 255 -3.97 10.08 -12.23
C ILE A 255 -5.18 10.52 -11.40
N SER A 256 -5.51 9.70 -10.40
CA SER A 256 -6.41 10.04 -9.32
C SER A 256 -6.00 9.27 -8.06
N TRP A 257 -6.67 9.49 -6.93
CA TRP A 257 -6.48 8.68 -5.73
C TRP A 257 -6.62 7.17 -6.00
N MET A 258 -7.56 6.78 -6.88
CA MET A 258 -7.78 5.39 -7.27
C MET A 258 -6.56 4.79 -7.98
N THR A 259 -5.83 5.59 -8.74
CA THR A 259 -4.61 5.17 -9.44
C THR A 259 -3.55 4.71 -8.44
N PHE A 260 -3.37 5.44 -7.35
CA PHE A 260 -2.39 5.10 -6.31
C PHE A 260 -2.78 3.84 -5.53
N ALA A 261 -4.05 3.76 -5.12
CA ALA A 261 -4.58 2.59 -4.44
C ALA A 261 -4.52 1.33 -5.33
N ALA A 262 -4.92 1.45 -6.60
CA ALA A 262 -4.86 0.35 -7.57
C ALA A 262 -3.42 -0.06 -7.91
N TRP A 263 -2.51 0.90 -8.00
CA TRP A 263 -1.09 0.63 -8.20
C TRP A 263 -0.52 -0.17 -7.04
N HIS A 264 -0.75 0.29 -5.80
CA HIS A 264 -0.23 -0.38 -4.61
C HIS A 264 -0.77 -1.80 -4.46
N ASN A 265 -2.05 -2.01 -4.74
CA ASN A 265 -2.70 -3.30 -4.54
C ASN A 265 -2.50 -4.28 -5.72
N GLN A 266 -2.45 -3.78 -6.96
CA GLN A 266 -2.53 -4.61 -8.17
C GLN A 266 -1.58 -4.18 -9.30
N GLY A 267 -0.76 -3.14 -9.12
CA GLY A 267 0.16 -2.65 -10.16
C GLY A 267 -0.55 -2.02 -11.36
N VAL A 268 -1.80 -1.57 -11.19
CA VAL A 268 -2.63 -1.02 -12.27
C VAL A 268 -2.74 0.50 -12.14
N VAL A 269 -2.51 1.21 -13.25
CA VAL A 269 -2.67 2.69 -13.29
C VAL A 269 -3.81 3.18 -14.19
N SER A 270 -4.28 2.40 -15.17
CA SER A 270 -5.26 2.88 -16.15
C SER A 270 -6.70 2.76 -15.63
N PRO A 271 -7.56 3.79 -15.81
CA PRO A 271 -8.95 3.74 -15.33
C PRO A 271 -9.76 2.58 -15.91
N ALA A 272 -9.54 2.25 -17.18
CA ALA A 272 -10.23 1.14 -17.83
C ALA A 272 -9.91 -0.21 -17.15
N HIS A 273 -8.63 -0.44 -16.82
CA HIS A 273 -8.23 -1.66 -16.11
C HIS A 273 -8.73 -1.66 -14.67
N ILE A 274 -8.70 -0.52 -13.99
CA ILE A 274 -9.28 -0.36 -12.65
C ILE A 274 -10.76 -0.76 -12.65
N ALA A 275 -11.54 -0.19 -13.56
CA ALA A 275 -12.98 -0.47 -13.65
C ALA A 275 -13.29 -1.93 -14.03
N SER A 276 -12.41 -2.57 -14.83
CA SER A 276 -12.58 -3.97 -15.22
C SER A 276 -12.17 -4.97 -14.13
N ASN A 277 -11.52 -4.52 -13.06
CA ASN A 277 -11.03 -5.38 -11.99
C ASN A 277 -12.01 -5.42 -10.81
N GLY A 278 -12.77 -6.51 -10.71
CA GLY A 278 -13.77 -6.70 -9.64
C GLY A 278 -13.18 -6.71 -8.22
N GLN A 279 -11.90 -7.07 -8.05
CA GLN A 279 -11.24 -6.99 -6.74
C GLN A 279 -10.95 -5.54 -6.35
N LEU A 280 -10.52 -4.71 -7.31
CA LEU A 280 -10.26 -3.29 -7.08
C LEU A 280 -11.52 -2.52 -6.70
N ALA A 281 -12.70 -2.92 -7.19
CA ALA A 281 -13.96 -2.29 -6.79
C ALA A 281 -14.14 -2.28 -5.27
N GLN A 282 -13.93 -3.43 -4.62
CA GLN A 282 -14.05 -3.55 -3.16
C GLN A 282 -12.92 -2.84 -2.42
N VAL A 283 -11.69 -2.93 -2.92
CA VAL A 283 -10.52 -2.26 -2.32
C VAL A 283 -10.73 -0.75 -2.30
N LEU A 284 -11.03 -0.17 -3.47
CA LEU A 284 -11.23 1.27 -3.63
C LEU A 284 -12.40 1.77 -2.78
N ALA A 285 -13.52 1.05 -2.77
CA ALA A 285 -14.67 1.39 -1.95
C ALA A 285 -14.32 1.40 -0.46
N THR A 286 -13.53 0.43 0.00
CA THR A 286 -13.12 0.37 1.42
C THR A 286 -12.14 1.50 1.76
N ILE A 287 -11.15 1.79 0.91
CA ILE A 287 -10.21 2.92 1.09
C ILE A 287 -10.96 4.25 1.16
N GLU A 288 -11.99 4.45 0.31
CA GLU A 288 -12.78 5.69 0.28
C GLU A 288 -13.41 5.99 1.65
N THR A 289 -13.78 4.96 2.43
CA THR A 289 -14.33 5.15 3.77
C THR A 289 -13.33 5.64 4.82
N TYR A 290 -12.02 5.52 4.56
CA TYR A 290 -10.95 5.99 5.45
C TYR A 290 -10.42 7.39 5.09
N ILE A 291 -10.80 7.95 3.94
CA ILE A 291 -10.39 9.30 3.53
C ILE A 291 -10.73 10.36 4.60
N PRO A 292 -11.93 10.38 5.22
CA PRO A 292 -12.23 11.39 6.25
C PRO A 292 -11.32 11.31 7.47
N ALA A 293 -10.97 10.10 7.93
CA ALA A 293 -10.04 9.91 9.06
C ALA A 293 -8.63 10.37 8.68
N ALA A 294 -8.15 10.03 7.48
CA ALA A 294 -6.88 10.49 6.96
C ALA A 294 -6.81 12.02 6.81
N MET A 295 -7.90 12.66 6.34
CA MET A 295 -8.00 14.12 6.28
C MET A 295 -7.93 14.73 7.67
N HIS A 296 -8.60 14.15 8.67
CA HIS A 296 -8.54 14.61 10.05
C HIS A 296 -7.10 14.55 10.59
N LEU A 297 -6.43 13.40 10.43
CA LEU A 297 -5.04 13.20 10.86
C LEU A 297 -4.09 14.24 10.25
N VAL A 298 -4.20 14.51 8.95
CA VAL A 298 -3.27 15.36 8.21
C VAL A 298 -3.57 16.85 8.42
N ASN A 299 -4.85 17.25 8.39
CA ASN A 299 -5.23 18.65 8.32
C ASN A 299 -5.54 19.30 9.67
N VAL A 300 -5.83 18.52 10.72
CA VAL A 300 -6.09 19.10 12.05
C VAL A 300 -4.75 19.41 12.72
N PRO A 301 -4.46 20.65 13.15
CA PRO A 301 -3.22 20.99 13.82
C PRO A 301 -3.00 20.06 15.02
N SER A 302 -1.76 19.62 15.24
CA SER A 302 -1.45 18.92 16.49
C SER A 302 -1.83 19.83 17.65
N PRO A 303 -2.45 19.30 18.73
CA PRO A 303 -2.66 20.10 19.91
C PRO A 303 -1.32 20.71 20.35
N PRO A 304 -1.32 21.97 20.83
CA PRO A 304 -0.09 22.61 21.27
C PRO A 304 0.64 21.69 22.25
N ALA A 305 1.96 21.60 22.12
CA ALA A 305 2.78 20.81 23.03
C ALA A 305 2.40 21.20 24.46
N PHE A 306 2.06 20.21 25.29
CA PHE A 306 1.75 20.46 26.69
C PHE A 306 3.02 21.01 27.35
N THR A 307 3.09 22.33 27.53
CA THR A 307 4.26 23.02 28.09
C THR A 307 4.40 22.80 29.60
N GLY A 308 3.44 22.09 30.22
CA GLY A 308 3.36 21.95 31.67
C GLY A 308 2.99 23.25 32.40
N VAL A 309 2.76 24.34 31.67
CA VAL A 309 2.34 25.63 32.23
C VAL A 309 0.80 25.63 32.29
N PRO A 310 0.18 25.81 33.46
CA PRO A 310 -1.25 26.00 33.56
C PRO A 310 -1.67 27.16 32.65
N LEU A 311 -2.76 26.99 31.90
CA LEU A 311 -3.40 28.12 31.25
C LEU A 311 -3.86 29.07 32.37
N GLU A 312 -3.19 30.22 32.50
CA GLU A 312 -3.66 31.29 33.36
C GLU A 312 -5.09 31.66 32.92
N GLN A 313 -6.00 31.62 33.89
CA GLN A 313 -7.43 31.87 33.71
C GLN A 313 -7.73 33.36 33.49
#